data_AF-A0A432F8E0-F1
#
_entry.id   AF-A0A432F8E0-F1
#
_cell.length_a   1.000
_cell.length_b   1.000
_cell.length_c   1.000
_cell.angle_alpha   90.00
_cell.angle_beta   90.00
_cell.angle_gamma   90.00
#
_symmetry.space_group_name_H-M   'P 1'
#
loop_
_entity.id
_entity.type
_entity.pdbx_description
1 polymer ?
#
loop_
_entity_poly.entity_id
_entity_poly.type
_entity_poly.pdbx_seq_one_letter_code
_entity_poly.pdbx_strand_id
1 'polypeptide(L)' 'MESYVIPTLFLLLFFCMMIGVPVAVSLGFSSIVTILLFADDSLASIALKLFEALSEHYTFLAIPFFILSSAFLST' A
#
# COMPACT_ATOMS: atom_id res chain seq x y z
N MET A 1 21.85 -6.55 8.52
CA MET A 1 20.75 -6.93 7.60
C MET A 1 20.07 -5.70 7.00
N GLU A 2 19.97 -4.58 7.74
CA GLU A 2 19.34 -3.33 7.29
C GLU A 2 19.90 -2.74 5.99
N SER A 3 21.18 -2.94 5.69
CA SER A 3 21.80 -2.42 4.46
C SER A 3 21.17 -2.95 3.16
N TYR A 4 20.51 -4.11 3.19
CA TYR A 4 19.90 -4.73 2.00
C TYR A 4 18.42 -4.36 1.80
N VAL A 5 17.79 -3.73 2.80
CA VAL A 5 16.36 -3.40 2.79
C VAL A 5 16.05 -2.34 1.73
N ILE A 6 16.79 -1.24 1.77
CA ILE A 6 16.63 -0.10 0.86
C ILE A 6 16.82 -0.51 -0.62
N PRO A 7 17.92 -1.18 -1.03
CA PRO A 7 18.09 -1.56 -2.42
C PRO A 7 17.04 -2.56 -2.91
N THR A 8 16.55 -3.46 -2.05
CA THR A 8 15.48 -4.41 -2.43
C THR A 8 14.18 -3.67 -2.74
N LEU A 9 13.79 -2.72 -1.89
CA LEU A 9 12.59 -1.90 -2.10
C LEU A 9 12.67 -1.10 -3.39
N PHE A 10 13.79 -0.42 -3.63
CA PHE A 10 13.94 0.40 -4.84
C PHE A 10 14.02 -0.43 -6.12
N LEU A 11 14.74 -1.56 -6.10
CA LEU A 11 14.77 -2.46 -7.26
C LEU A 11 13.39 -2.98 -7.61
N LEU A 12 12.62 -3.44 -6.62
CA LEU A 12 11.29 -3.98 -6.84
C LEU A 12 10.30 -2.89 -7.27
N LEU A 13 10.38 -1.69 -6.69
CA LEU A 13 9.58 -0.54 -7.08
C LEU A 13 9.82 -0.18 -8.55
N PHE A 14 11.08 0.02 -8.94
CA PHE A 14 11.40 0.43 -10.32
C PHE A 14 11.12 -0.67 -11.32
N PHE A 15 11.35 -1.94 -10.96
CA PHE A 15 10.94 -3.08 -11.76
C PHE A 15 9.43 -3.07 -12.04
N CYS A 16 8.60 -2.86 -11.00
CA CYS A 16 7.15 -2.80 -11.11
C CYS A 16 6.68 -1.62 -11.98
N MET A 17 7.31 -0.46 -11.82
CA MET A 17 7.02 0.72 -12.63
C MET A 17 7.43 0.52 -14.11
N MET A 18 8.55 -0.17 -14.38
CA MET A 18 9.01 -0.44 -15.75
C MET A 18 8.05 -1.33 -16.54
N ILE A 19 7.39 -2.28 -15.87
CA ILE A 19 6.39 -3.16 -16.50
C ILE A 19 4.99 -2.52 -16.57
N GLY A 20 4.85 -1.24 -16.20
CA GLY A 20 3.62 -0.46 -16.34
C GLY A 20 2.58 -0.68 -15.23
N VAL A 21 2.97 -1.24 -14.08
CA VAL A 21 2.07 -1.35 -12.92
C VAL A 21 1.77 0.06 -12.38
N PRO A 22 0.50 0.38 -12.03
CA PRO A 22 0.16 1.68 -11.47
C PRO A 22 1.05 2.06 -10.28
N VAL A 23 1.42 3.33 -10.17
CA VAL A 23 2.39 3.81 -9.16
C VAL A 23 1.96 3.45 -7.73
N ALA A 24 0.67 3.62 -7.41
CA ALA A 24 0.12 3.27 -6.10
C ALA A 24 0.28 1.77 -5.77
N VAL A 25 0.06 0.91 -6.76
CA VAL A 25 0.22 -0.56 -6.61
C VAL A 25 1.70 -0.92 -6.48
N SER A 26 2.57 -0.30 -7.27
CA SER A 26 4.02 -0.51 -7.22
C SER A 26 4.61 -0.15 -5.86
N LEU A 27 4.20 1.00 -5.30
CA LEU A 27 4.63 1.46 -3.97
C LEU A 27 4.17 0.51 -2.86
N GLY A 28 2.88 0.14 -2.87
CA GLY A 28 2.32 -0.77 -1.87
C GLY A 28 2.94 -2.16 -1.93
N PHE A 29 3.05 -2.75 -3.13
CA PHE A 29 3.61 -4.08 -3.32
C PHE A 29 5.09 -4.15 -2.94
N SER A 30 5.91 -3.18 -3.37
CA SER A 30 7.33 -3.13 -3.01
C SER A 30 7.54 -2.99 -1.50
N SER A 31 6.75 -2.14 -0.85
CA SER A 31 6.79 -1.95 0.60
C SER A 31 6.46 -3.23 1.35
N ILE A 32 5.33 -3.89 1.02
CA ILE A 32 4.89 -5.12 1.69
C ILE A 32 5.89 -6.25 1.50
N VAL A 33 6.39 -6.47 0.28
CA VAL A 33 7.38 -7.52 0.00
C VAL A 33 8.67 -7.27 0.78
N THR A 34 9.14 -6.02 0.84
CA THR A 34 10.34 -5.67 1.60
C THR A 34 10.14 -5.91 3.10
N ILE A 35 8.99 -5.54 3.65
CA ILE A 35 8.67 -5.78 5.07
C ILE A 35 8.59 -7.29 5.33
N LEU A 36 7.95 -8.08 4.48
CA LEU A 36 7.83 -9.53 4.67
C LEU A 36 9.17 -10.27 4.61
N LEU A 37 10.12 -9.79 3.80
CA LEU A 37 11.44 -10.41 3.64
C LEU A 37 12.44 -10.03 4.73
N PHE A 38 12.29 -8.87 5.35
CA PHE A 38 13.29 -8.30 6.26
C PHE A 38 12.76 -7.87 7.63
N ALA A 39 11.47 -8.01 7.92
CA ALA A 39 10.94 -7.73 9.25
C ALA A 39 11.25 -8.86 10.22
N ASP A 40 11.80 -8.50 11.38
CA ASP A 40 11.93 -9.38 12.54
C ASP A 40 10.62 -9.49 13.36
N ASP A 41 9.60 -8.72 12.97
CA ASP A 41 8.28 -8.70 13.60
C ASP A 41 7.44 -9.94 13.23
N SER A 42 6.55 -10.34 14.14
CA SER A 42 5.56 -11.39 13.85
C SER A 42 4.63 -10.99 12.70
N LEU A 43 4.14 -11.98 11.96
CA LEU A 43 3.20 -11.77 10.85
C LEU A 43 1.92 -11.02 11.29
N ALA A 44 1.49 -11.21 12.54
CA ALA A 44 0.38 -10.49 13.14
C ALA A 44 0.68 -8.99 13.32
N SER A 45 1.89 -8.64 13.76
CA SER A 45 2.35 -7.24 13.89
C SER A 45 2.43 -6.54 12.53
N ILE A 46 2.89 -7.25 11.50
CA ILE A 46 2.94 -6.75 10.12
C ILE A 46 1.53 -6.48 9.58
N ALA A 47 0.58 -7.39 9.81
CA ALA A 47 -0.82 -7.21 9.41
C ALA A 47 -1.47 -6.02 10.12
N LEU A 48 -1.14 -5.81 11.40
CA LEU A 48 -1.61 -4.66 12.18
C LEU A 48 -1.09 -3.34 11.58
N LYS A 49 0.23 -3.25 11.35
CA LYS A 49 0.88 -2.08 10.74
C LYS A 49 0.31 -1.74 9.36
N LEU A 50 -0.01 -2.75 8.55
CA LEU A 50 -0.65 -2.56 7.25
C LEU A 50 -2.05 -1.95 7.39
N PHE A 51 -2.86 -2.46 8.31
CA PHE A 51 -4.21 -1.98 8.54
C PHE A 51 -4.24 -0.55 9.10
N GLU A 52 -3.31 -0.25 10.01
CA GLU A 52 -3.15 1.08 10.59
C GLU A 52 -2.76 2.12 9.53
N ALA A 53 -1.84 1.78 8.63
CA ALA A 53 -1.45 2.63 7.50
C ALA A 53 -2.58 2.87 6.48
N LEU A 54 -3.47 1.89 6.28
CA LEU A 54 -4.69 2.09 5.48
C LEU A 54 -5.68 3.03 6.18
N SER A 55 -5.67 3.04 7.52
CA SER A 55 -6.68 3.75 8.30
C SER A 55 -6.56 5.26 8.32
N GLU A 56 -5.35 5.79 8.19
CA GLU A 56 -5.11 7.23 8.08
C GLU A 56 -5.68 7.84 6.78
N HIS A 57 -6.04 7.01 5.80
CA HIS A 57 -6.45 7.45 4.47
C HIS A 57 -7.92 7.16 4.13
N TYR A 58 -8.75 6.72 5.09
CA TYR A 58 -10.19 6.52 4.87
C TYR A 58 -10.94 7.80 4.46
N THR A 59 -10.40 8.99 4.75
CA THR A 59 -10.91 10.28 4.25
C THR A 59 -10.87 10.38 2.73
N PHE A 60 -9.92 9.73 2.05
CA PHE A 60 -9.88 9.69 0.58
C PHE A 60 -11.04 8.89 -0.01
N LEU A 61 -11.71 8.02 0.77
CA LEU A 61 -12.94 7.34 0.37
C LEU A 61 -14.19 8.23 0.51
N ALA A 62 -14.10 9.38 1.17
CA ALA A 62 -15.26 10.27 1.37
C ALA A 62 -15.81 10.81 0.04
N ILE A 63 -14.94 11.18 -0.92
CA ILE A 63 -15.33 11.68 -2.25
C ILE A 63 -16.09 10.59 -3.06
N PRO A 64 -15.55 9.37 -3.25
CA PRO A 64 -16.29 8.32 -3.96
C PRO A 64 -17.59 7.90 -3.26
N PHE A 65 -17.65 7.83 -1.92
CA PHE A 65 -18.90 7.55 -1.21
C PHE A 65 -19.92 8.68 -1.32
N PHE A 66 -19.47 9.94 -1.32
CA PHE A 66 -20.34 11.10 -1.54
C PHE A 66 -20.99 11.05 -2.93
N ILE A 67 -20.21 10.72 -3.97
CA ILE A 67 -20.71 10.54 -5.34
C ILE A 67 -21.71 9.38 -5.39
N LEU A 68 -21.36 8.23 -4.81
CA LEU A 68 -22.24 7.05 -4.79
C LEU A 68 -23.57 7.32 -4.06
N SER A 69 -23.53 8.03 -2.93
CA SER A 69 -24.72 8.45 -2.18
C SER A 69 -25.59 9.41 -3.00
N SER A 70 -24.99 10.42 -3.64
CA SER A 70 -25.73 11.38 -4.48
C SER A 70 -26.49 10.70 -5.63
N ALA A 71 -25.93 9.64 -6.22
CA ALA A 71 -26.59 8.87 -7.25
C ALA A 71 -27.85 8.16 -6.73
N PHE A 72 -27.80 7.56 -5.54
CA PHE A 72 -28.96 6.90 -4.93
C PHE A 72 -30.05 7.87 -4.46
N LEU A 73 -29.71 9.11 -4.09
CA LEU A 73 -30.66 10.13 -3.65
C LEU A 73 -31.29 10.94 -4.81
N SER A 74 -30.87 10.70 -6.06
CA SER A 74 -31.36 11.43 -7.24
C SER A 74 -32.56 10.76 -7.94
N THR A 75 -33.00 9.61 -7.45
CA THR A 75 -34.17 8.84 -7.92
C THR A 75 -35.26 8.82 -6.86
#